data_AF-A0A6V7IHK0-F1
#
_entry.id   AF-A0A6V7IHK0-F1
#
_cell.length_a   1.000
_cell.length_b   1.000
_cell.length_c   1.000
_cell.angle_alpha   90.00
_cell.angle_beta   90.00
_cell.angle_gamma   90.00
#
_symmetry.space_group_name_H-M   'P 1'
#
loop_
_entity.id
_entity.type
_entity.pdbx_description
1 polymer ?
#
loop_
_entity_poly.entity_id
_entity_poly.type
_entity_poly.pdbx_seq_one_letter_code
_entity_poly.pdbx_strand_id
1 'polypeptide(L)' 'REVAGNFSNSNIETQPPMMSFKAFLVTQEDNITDEDAIKRYNEYKLEFRRQQLNEFFVAHKDEE' A
#
# COMPACT_ATOMS: atom_id res chain seq x y z
N ARG A 1 -8.24 2.92 -24.92
CA ARG A 1 -6.78 2.83 -24.72
C ARG A 1 -6.54 2.87 -23.22
N GLU A 2 -6.41 1.71 -22.61
CA GLU A 2 -6.26 1.57 -21.16
C GLU A 2 -4.83 1.94 -20.80
N VAL A 3 -4.63 3.10 -20.19
CA VAL A 3 -3.34 3.49 -19.61
C VAL A 3 -3.24 2.78 -18.27
N ALA A 4 -2.75 1.54 -18.31
CA ALA A 4 -2.14 0.92 -17.14
C ALA A 4 -0.90 1.75 -16.80
N GLY A 5 -1.03 2.66 -15.83
CA GLY A 5 0.05 3.49 -15.34
C GLY A 5 1.14 2.61 -14.75
N ASN A 6 2.20 2.41 -15.52
CA ASN A 6 3.42 1.75 -15.08
C ASN A 6 4.22 2.81 -14.29
N PHE A 7 3.88 2.99 -13.01
CA PHE A 7 4.60 3.90 -12.12
C PHE A 7 6.00 3.36 -11.85
N SER A 8 7.02 4.05 -12.33
CA SER A 8 8.42 3.72 -12.15
C SER A 8 8.78 3.61 -10.66
N ASN A 9 9.45 2.53 -10.27
CA ASN A 9 9.92 2.19 -8.91
C ASN A 9 10.87 3.23 -8.27
N SER A 10 11.31 4.24 -9.00
CA SER A 10 12.38 5.16 -8.62
C SER A 10 11.99 6.23 -7.60
N ASN A 11 10.71 6.49 -7.35
CA ASN A 11 10.26 7.46 -6.32
C ASN A 11 9.81 6.80 -5.00
N ILE A 12 9.92 5.48 -4.88
CA ILE A 12 9.51 4.71 -3.70
C ILE A 12 10.62 4.69 -2.63
N GLU A 13 11.86 5.08 -2.98
CA GLU A 13 13.04 4.93 -2.11
C GLU A 13 12.98 5.72 -0.79
N THR A 14 12.13 6.76 -0.70
CA THR A 14 11.91 7.54 0.54
C THR A 14 10.65 7.16 1.31
N GLN A 15 9.77 6.32 0.73
CA GLN A 15 8.53 5.93 1.37
C GLN A 15 8.70 4.64 2.19
N PRO A 16 8.00 4.51 3.34
CA PRO A 16 8.05 3.29 4.12
C PRO A 16 7.62 2.09 3.27
N PRO A 17 8.25 0.90 3.44
CA PRO A 17 7.88 -0.28 2.69
C PRO A 17 6.50 -0.79 3.13
N MET A 18 5.74 -1.35 2.18
CA MET A 18 4.49 -2.04 2.49
C MET A 18 4.75 -3.26 3.37
N MET A 19 3.89 -3.47 4.37
CA MET A 19 3.97 -4.64 5.24
C MET A 19 3.69 -5.92 4.44
N SER A 20 4.55 -6.93 4.60
CA SER A 20 4.30 -8.25 4.02
C SER A 20 3.06 -8.91 4.62
N PHE A 21 2.45 -9.87 3.91
CA PHE A 21 1.30 -10.61 4.43
C PHE A 21 1.59 -11.30 5.78
N LYS A 22 2.79 -11.88 5.95
CA LYS A 22 3.18 -12.50 7.22
C LYS A 22 3.23 -11.49 8.37
N ALA A 23 3.83 -10.32 8.14
CA ALA A 23 3.88 -9.26 9.15
C ALA A 23 2.48 -8.70 9.44
N PHE A 24 1.60 -8.62 8.43
CA PHE A 24 0.20 -8.25 8.60
C PHE A 24 -0.56 -9.26 9.47
N LEU A 25 -0.36 -10.56 9.27
CA LEU A 25 -1.02 -11.60 10.08
C LEU A 25 -0.66 -11.52 11.57
N VAL A 26 0.58 -11.12 11.90
CA VAL A 26 1.02 -10.95 13.29
C VAL A 26 0.24 -9.85 14.03
N THR A 27 -0.41 -8.92 13.30
CA THR A 27 -1.24 -7.87 13.90
C THR A 27 -2.71 -8.26 14.04
N GLN A 28 -3.11 -9.43 13.55
CA GLN A 28 -4.47 -9.92 13.60
C GLN A 28 -4.71 -10.80 14.83
N GLU A 29 -5.98 -11.01 15.17
CA GLU A 29 -6.37 -11.93 16.25
C GLU A 29 -6.10 -13.41 15.87
N ASP A 30 -5.77 -14.25 16.85
CA ASP A 30 -5.45 -15.67 16.65
C ASP A 30 -6.59 -16.49 16.03
N ASN A 31 -7.83 -15.99 16.12
CA ASN A 31 -9.03 -16.63 15.58
C ASN A 31 -9.37 -16.17 14.15
N ILE A 32 -8.53 -15.37 13.50
CA ILE A 32 -8.80 -14.89 12.15
C ILE A 32 -8.89 -16.05 11.16
N THR A 33 -9.90 -16.01 10.28
CA THR A 33 -10.04 -16.98 9.20
C THR A 33 -9.11 -16.62 8.04
N ASP A 34 -8.81 -17.61 7.20
CA ASP A 34 -8.08 -17.40 5.95
C ASP A 34 -8.81 -16.44 5.00
N GLU A 35 -10.12 -16.58 4.85
CA GLU A 35 -10.94 -15.67 4.03
C GLU A 35 -10.88 -14.21 4.53
N ASP A 36 -11.05 -14.00 5.84
CA ASP A 36 -10.98 -12.66 6.44
C ASP A 36 -9.59 -12.06 6.33
N ALA A 37 -8.55 -12.85 6.56
CA ALA A 37 -7.16 -12.41 6.44
C ALA A 37 -6.83 -11.93 5.02
N ILE A 38 -7.27 -12.68 4.00
CA ILE A 38 -7.07 -12.31 2.60
C ILE A 38 -7.83 -11.02 2.26
N LYS A 39 -9.09 -10.91 2.69
CA LYS A 39 -9.91 -9.73 2.45
C LYS A 39 -9.29 -8.49 3.07
N ARG A 40 -8.95 -8.54 4.37
CA ARG A 40 -8.36 -7.40 5.08
C ARG A 40 -6.99 -7.03 4.54
N TYR A 41 -6.16 -8.00 4.15
CA TYR A 41 -4.87 -7.69 3.53
C TYR A 41 -5.03 -7.03 2.15
N ASN A 42 -6.04 -7.41 1.36
CA ASN A 42 -6.34 -6.74 0.11
C ASN A 42 -6.81 -5.29 0.32
N GLU A 43 -7.64 -5.06 1.34
CA GLU A 43 -8.05 -3.71 1.76
C GLU A 43 -6.83 -2.88 2.19
N TYR A 44 -5.98 -3.44 3.07
CA TYR A 44 -4.72 -2.81 3.49
C TYR A 44 -3.83 -2.41 2.30
N LYS A 45 -3.60 -3.30 1.33
CA LYS A 45 -2.79 -2.99 0.14
C LYS A 45 -3.38 -1.86 -0.70
N LEU A 46 -4.70 -1.74 -0.75
CA LEU A 46 -5.37 -0.69 -1.51
C LEU A 46 -5.22 0.65 -0.79
N GLU A 47 -5.49 0.68 0.52
CA GLU A 47 -5.36 1.89 1.34
C GLU A 47 -3.92 2.39 1.37
N PHE A 48 -2.95 1.49 1.54
CA PHE A 48 -1.53 1.83 1.55
C PHE A 48 -1.10 2.50 0.25
N ARG A 49 -1.47 1.95 -0.91
CA ARG A 49 -1.18 2.58 -2.21
C ARG A 49 -1.85 3.94 -2.36
N ARG A 50 -3.07 4.11 -1.83
CA ARG A 50 -3.76 5.40 -1.84
C ARG A 50 -3.01 6.43 -0.98
N GLN A 51 -2.55 6.03 0.20
CA GLN A 51 -1.75 6.89 1.08
C GLN A 51 -0.43 7.28 0.41
N GLN A 52 0.30 6.32 -0.16
CA GLN A 52 1.55 6.59 -0.89
C GLN A 52 1.38 7.63 -2.00
N LEU A 53 0.31 7.53 -2.79
CA LEU A 53 0.00 8.49 -3.84
C LEU A 53 -0.34 9.86 -3.26
N ASN A 54 -1.17 9.92 -2.22
CA ASN A 54 -1.51 11.19 -1.56
C ASN A 54 -0.27 11.86 -0.96
N GLU A 55 0.59 11.11 -0.29
CA GLU A 55 1.84 11.62 0.28
C GLU A 55 2.81 12.07 -0.81
N PHE A 56 2.89 11.34 -1.92
CA PHE A 56 3.67 11.76 -3.08
C PHE A 56 3.18 13.11 -3.61
N PHE A 57 1.87 13.24 -3.86
CA PHE A 57 1.30 14.49 -4.35
C PHE A 57 1.49 15.64 -3.36
N VAL A 58 1.30 15.40 -2.07
CA VAL A 58 1.49 16.43 -1.04
C VAL A 58 2.95 16.86 -0.91
N ALA A 59 3.89 15.92 -0.95
CA ALA A 59 5.32 16.21 -0.83
C ALA A 59 5.87 17.00 -2.01
N HIS A 60 5.33 16.80 -3.22
CA HIS A 60 5.77 17.47 -4.45
C HIS A 60 4.79 18.58 -4.88
N LYS A 61 3.80 18.94 -4.05
CA LYS A 61 2.77 19.92 -4.44
C LYS A 61 3.31 21.34 -4.65
N ASP A 62 4.44 21.64 -4.04
CA ASP A 62 5.10 22.95 -4.06
C ASP A 62 6.42 22.93 -4.86
N GLU A 63 6.77 21.80 -5.49
CA GLU A 63 7.93 21.72 -6.39
C GLU A 63 7.50 22.24 -7.77
N GLU A 64 7.85 23.51 -8.05
CA GLU A 64 7.65 24.19 -9.34
C GLU A 64 8.51 23.64 -10.49
#